data_AF-A0AAV9WI12-F1
#
_entry.id   AF-A0AAV9WI12-F1
#
_cell.length_a   1.000
_cell.length_b   1.000
_cell.length_c   1.000
_cell.angle_alpha   90.00
_cell.angle_beta   90.00
_cell.angle_gamma   90.00
#
_symmetry.space_group_name_H-M   'P 1'
#
loop_
_entity.id
_entity.type
_entity.pdbx_description
1 polymer ?
#
loop_
_entity_poly.entity_id
_entity_poly.type
_entity_poly.pdbx_seq_one_letter_code
_entity_poly.pdbx_strand_id
1 'polypeptide(L)'
;MSSRTKIAVVTDAFKGAGYRVVCSMLQSTRHPLTIYMTRRSGSSGEISNFNFGQDKETAKALESSGSEIKFAELDVESSGSIKALRDQIQDTHRPSHGARPLSILVNAPLQEFADAKEAVSRTYFGSKNLLRLLLPIMDQAGDSRVVNVSVGGGGARHWISKEELADKFSRINLEEKHLDNLMRKYWGDSAAGKLLEEGWMRLRTRSPNTPDNTPYIIPRVGLAAYTFILAEQKPKFLINASGGDDWNYADYAYSGGITPTFLALGDLEGVTGQLWIEGKAVDWETARPLVTKPSHPTEGSKRRKTGGPRKTSRYTKTGSPTKSSKPTESSKPTKSSKPTKPSKPTGSSSIVKEPSDETK
;
A
#
# COMPACT_ATOMS: atom_id res chain seq x y z
N MET A 1 9.57 -11.47 -30.04
CA MET A 1 9.62 -12.45 -28.94
C MET A 1 8.41 -12.22 -28.08
N SER A 2 7.55 -13.22 -27.86
CA SER A 2 6.44 -13.07 -26.90
C SER A 2 7.05 -12.73 -25.52
N SER A 3 6.58 -11.67 -24.86
CA SER A 3 7.07 -11.34 -23.51
C SER A 3 6.65 -12.46 -22.56
N ARG A 4 7.60 -12.96 -21.76
CA ARG A 4 7.29 -14.02 -20.78
C ARG A 4 6.32 -13.49 -19.72
N THR A 5 5.42 -14.35 -19.25
CA THR A 5 4.48 -14.06 -18.16
C THR A 5 5.23 -13.58 -16.93
N LYS A 6 4.81 -12.47 -16.31
CA LYS A 6 5.45 -12.01 -15.07
C LYS A 6 5.03 -12.91 -13.89
N ILE A 7 5.99 -13.29 -13.07
CA ILE A 7 5.74 -14.03 -11.83
C ILE A 7 5.64 -13.05 -10.67
N ALA A 8 4.53 -13.11 -9.93
CA ALA A 8 4.25 -12.25 -8.79
C ALA A 8 4.09 -13.06 -7.51
N VAL A 9 4.52 -12.49 -6.38
CA VAL A 9 4.21 -12.97 -5.03
C VAL A 9 3.47 -11.86 -4.29
N VAL A 10 2.33 -12.21 -3.69
CA VAL A 10 1.58 -11.31 -2.80
C VAL A 10 1.48 -11.95 -1.41
N THR A 11 1.97 -11.24 -0.38
CA THR A 11 1.93 -11.74 1.00
C THR A 11 0.55 -11.59 1.63
N ASP A 12 0.21 -12.49 2.55
CA ASP A 12 -1.05 -12.49 3.32
C ASP A 12 -2.30 -12.28 2.44
N ALA A 13 -2.32 -12.88 1.25
CA ALA A 13 -3.21 -12.51 0.15
C ALA A 13 -4.61 -13.13 0.21
N PHE A 14 -4.95 -13.85 1.29
CA PHE A 14 -6.25 -14.49 1.45
C PHE A 14 -7.27 -13.59 2.15
N LYS A 15 -6.81 -12.46 2.71
CA LYS A 15 -7.66 -11.42 3.31
C LYS A 15 -6.97 -10.06 3.26
N GLY A 16 -7.64 -9.03 3.77
CA GLY A 16 -7.04 -7.70 3.97
C GLY A 16 -6.50 -7.07 2.68
N ALA A 17 -5.41 -6.32 2.81
CA ALA A 17 -4.82 -5.59 1.68
C ALA A 17 -4.28 -6.52 0.59
N GLY A 18 -3.61 -7.62 0.96
CA GLY A 18 -3.05 -8.57 -0.01
C GLY A 18 -4.12 -9.13 -0.96
N TYR A 19 -5.28 -9.54 -0.42
CA TYR A 19 -6.40 -10.01 -1.24
C TYR A 19 -6.89 -8.94 -2.21
N ARG A 20 -7.10 -7.71 -1.72
CA ARG A 20 -7.55 -6.58 -2.55
C ARG A 20 -6.55 -6.23 -3.65
N VAL A 21 -5.26 -6.35 -3.39
CA VAL A 21 -4.22 -6.17 -4.41
C VAL A 21 -4.34 -7.24 -5.50
N VAL A 22 -4.50 -8.52 -5.13
CA VAL A 22 -4.66 -9.58 -6.14
C VAL A 22 -5.87 -9.32 -7.03
N CYS A 23 -7.02 -9.00 -6.45
CA CYS A 23 -8.22 -8.65 -7.20
C CYS A 23 -7.97 -7.47 -8.16
N SER A 24 -7.39 -6.38 -7.66
CA SER A 24 -7.11 -5.18 -8.45
C SER A 24 -6.07 -5.44 -9.55
N MET A 25 -5.05 -6.27 -9.29
CA MET A 25 -4.07 -6.70 -10.29
C MET A 25 -4.72 -7.49 -11.43
N LEU A 26 -5.60 -8.45 -11.11
CA LEU A 26 -6.30 -9.25 -12.12
C LEU A 26 -7.19 -8.38 -13.03
N GLN A 27 -7.79 -7.33 -12.48
CA GLN A 27 -8.63 -6.40 -13.25
C GLN A 27 -7.83 -5.40 -14.08
N SER A 28 -6.62 -5.06 -13.64
CA SER A 28 -5.82 -3.99 -14.24
C SER A 28 -4.73 -4.49 -15.18
N THR A 29 -4.39 -5.77 -15.12
CA THR A 29 -3.29 -6.32 -15.91
C THR A 29 -3.60 -6.32 -17.41
N ARG A 30 -2.60 -5.97 -18.22
CA ARG A 30 -2.67 -5.99 -19.68
C ARG A 30 -2.10 -7.28 -20.29
N HIS A 31 -1.43 -8.08 -19.47
CA HIS A 31 -0.78 -9.32 -19.86
C HIS A 31 -1.05 -10.38 -18.79
N PRO A 32 -1.05 -11.68 -19.15
CA PRO A 32 -1.14 -12.75 -18.18
C PRO A 32 -0.08 -12.63 -17.09
N LEU A 33 -0.47 -12.94 -15.85
CA LEU A 33 0.40 -13.04 -14.68
C LEU A 33 0.32 -14.46 -14.10
N THR A 34 1.39 -14.92 -13.46
CA THR A 34 1.30 -16.04 -12.50
C THR A 34 1.47 -15.45 -11.10
N ILE A 35 0.41 -15.49 -10.29
CA ILE A 35 0.39 -14.85 -8.97
C ILE A 35 0.39 -15.92 -7.88
N TYR A 36 1.43 -15.90 -7.06
CA TYR A 36 1.51 -16.67 -5.81
C TYR A 36 0.80 -15.88 -4.70
N MET A 37 -0.40 -16.32 -4.35
CA MET A 37 -1.12 -15.87 -3.16
C MET A 37 -0.61 -16.65 -1.95
N THR A 38 -0.12 -15.95 -0.94
CA THR A 38 0.49 -16.61 0.21
C THR A 38 -0.25 -16.34 1.52
N ARG A 39 -0.14 -17.29 2.46
CA ARG A 39 -0.62 -17.16 3.84
C ARG A 39 0.22 -18.04 4.78
N ARG A 40 0.15 -17.79 6.08
CA ARG A 40 0.80 -18.65 7.08
C ARG A 40 0.19 -20.05 7.13
N SER A 41 1.02 -21.07 7.35
CA SER A 41 0.55 -22.44 7.61
C SER A 41 -0.38 -22.46 8.83
N GLY A 42 -1.43 -23.29 8.79
CA GLY A 42 -2.40 -23.43 9.88
C GLY A 42 -3.39 -22.27 10.06
N SER A 43 -3.38 -21.25 9.19
CA SER A 43 -4.47 -20.26 9.16
C SER A 43 -5.78 -20.91 8.71
N SER A 44 -6.92 -20.51 9.30
CA SER A 44 -8.23 -21.14 9.09
C SER A 44 -8.63 -21.35 7.61
N GLY A 45 -9.25 -22.50 7.31
CA GLY A 45 -9.67 -22.93 5.98
C GLY A 45 -8.54 -23.62 5.21
N GLU A 46 -8.82 -24.64 4.40
CA GLU A 46 -7.79 -25.29 3.57
C GLU A 46 -7.47 -24.45 2.33
N ILE A 47 -6.20 -24.37 1.92
CA ILE A 47 -5.77 -23.70 0.68
C ILE A 47 -6.53 -24.28 -0.53
N SER A 48 -6.72 -25.60 -0.55
CA SER A 48 -7.38 -26.36 -1.62
C SER A 48 -8.82 -25.90 -1.90
N ASN A 49 -9.50 -25.30 -0.92
CA ASN A 49 -10.90 -24.91 -1.04
C ASN A 49 -11.07 -23.43 -1.41
N PHE A 50 -9.98 -22.66 -1.50
CA PHE A 50 -10.07 -21.25 -1.83
C PHE A 50 -10.43 -21.05 -3.30
N ASN A 51 -11.45 -20.24 -3.54
CA ASN A 51 -11.83 -19.77 -4.88
C ASN A 51 -12.42 -18.36 -4.79
N PHE A 52 -12.40 -17.65 -5.93
CA PHE A 52 -13.03 -16.34 -6.05
C PHE A 52 -14.54 -16.43 -6.33
N GLY A 53 -15.21 -17.58 -6.11
CA GLY A 53 -16.60 -17.79 -6.54
C GLY A 53 -17.61 -16.83 -5.90
N GLN A 54 -17.32 -16.31 -4.71
CA GLN A 54 -18.11 -15.26 -4.07
C GLN A 54 -17.86 -13.86 -4.66
N ASP A 55 -16.70 -13.65 -5.28
CA ASP A 55 -16.28 -12.43 -5.97
C ASP A 55 -16.29 -12.65 -7.49
N LYS A 56 -17.50 -12.62 -8.06
CA LYS A 56 -17.73 -12.90 -9.49
C LYS A 56 -16.92 -11.99 -10.43
N GLU A 57 -16.64 -10.76 -10.01
CA GLU A 57 -15.85 -9.81 -10.79
C GLU A 57 -14.39 -10.25 -10.85
N THR A 58 -13.80 -10.61 -9.71
CA THR A 58 -12.44 -11.15 -9.66
C THR A 58 -12.33 -12.48 -10.40
N ALA A 59 -13.30 -13.38 -10.27
CA ALA A 59 -13.33 -14.64 -11.01
C ALA A 59 -13.33 -14.41 -12.54
N LYS A 60 -14.18 -13.49 -13.02
CA LYS A 60 -14.23 -13.11 -14.43
C LYS A 60 -12.92 -12.45 -14.90
N ALA A 61 -12.30 -11.61 -14.06
CA ALA A 61 -11.03 -10.97 -14.38
C ALA A 61 -9.88 -11.98 -14.47
N LEU A 62 -9.87 -13.00 -13.60
CA LEU A 62 -8.93 -14.10 -13.66
C LEU A 62 -9.02 -14.84 -14.99
N GLU A 63 -10.22 -15.25 -15.40
CA GLU A 63 -10.47 -15.91 -16.68
C GLU A 63 -10.08 -15.01 -17.87
N SER A 64 -10.52 -13.74 -17.85
CA SER A 64 -10.35 -12.82 -18.98
C SER A 64 -8.90 -12.38 -19.18
N SER A 65 -8.12 -12.28 -18.10
CA SER A 65 -6.70 -11.90 -18.17
C SER A 65 -5.79 -13.05 -18.62
N GLY A 66 -6.29 -14.29 -18.61
CA GLY A 66 -5.46 -15.49 -18.82
C GLY A 66 -4.41 -15.70 -17.73
N SER A 67 -4.58 -15.06 -16.57
CA SER A 67 -3.65 -15.19 -15.44
C SER A 67 -3.85 -16.51 -14.70
N GLU A 68 -2.83 -16.91 -13.96
CA GLU A 68 -2.84 -18.12 -13.13
C GLU A 68 -2.67 -17.73 -11.66
N ILE A 69 -3.45 -18.35 -10.77
CA ILE A 69 -3.27 -18.23 -9.32
C ILE A 69 -2.63 -19.51 -8.79
N LYS A 70 -1.55 -19.33 -8.03
CA LYS A 70 -0.91 -20.38 -7.25
C LYS A 70 -1.03 -20.03 -5.78
N PHE A 71 -1.28 -21.04 -4.96
CA PHE A 71 -1.29 -20.86 -3.51
C PHE A 71 -0.01 -21.41 -2.91
N ALA A 72 0.54 -20.70 -1.93
CA ALA A 72 1.72 -21.16 -1.21
C ALA A 72 1.67 -20.76 0.26
N GLU A 73 2.32 -21.55 1.10
CA GLU A 73 2.51 -21.20 2.50
C GLU A 73 3.70 -20.26 2.66
N LEU A 74 3.54 -19.25 3.51
CA LEU A 74 4.58 -18.30 3.86
C LEU A 74 4.40 -17.81 5.30
N ASP A 75 5.35 -18.16 6.15
CA ASP A 75 5.57 -17.52 7.45
C ASP A 75 6.81 -16.62 7.35
N VAL A 76 6.60 -15.31 7.34
CA VAL A 76 7.67 -14.30 7.20
C VAL A 76 8.63 -14.26 8.40
N GLU A 77 8.24 -14.82 9.55
CA GLU A 77 9.12 -14.95 10.71
C GLU A 77 10.06 -16.17 10.58
N SER A 78 9.71 -17.13 9.72
CA SER A 78 10.50 -18.34 9.50
C SER A 78 11.36 -18.21 8.23
N SER A 79 12.69 -18.11 8.43
CA SER A 79 13.64 -18.19 7.32
C SER A 79 13.53 -19.49 6.53
N GLY A 80 13.11 -20.59 7.16
CA GLY A 80 12.86 -21.87 6.47
C GLY A 80 11.66 -21.78 5.53
N SER A 81 10.55 -21.19 6.00
CA SER A 81 9.35 -20.99 5.17
C SER A 81 9.62 -20.08 3.97
N ILE A 82 10.33 -18.96 4.17
CA ILE A 82 10.70 -18.06 3.07
C ILE A 82 11.59 -18.77 2.04
N LYS A 83 12.57 -19.57 2.50
CA LYS A 83 13.44 -20.34 1.60
C LYS A 83 12.65 -21.41 0.84
N ALA A 84 11.72 -22.10 1.49
CA ALA A 84 10.87 -23.09 0.82
C ALA A 84 10.05 -22.45 -0.31
N LEU A 85 9.43 -21.29 -0.08
CA LEU A 85 8.72 -20.55 -1.12
C LEU A 85 9.67 -20.12 -2.25
N ARG A 86 10.83 -19.57 -1.90
CA ARG A 86 11.86 -19.15 -2.87
C ARG A 86 12.26 -20.31 -3.78
N ASP A 87 12.60 -21.45 -3.19
CA ASP A 87 13.08 -22.63 -3.88
C ASP A 87 11.96 -23.22 -4.77
N GLN A 88 10.72 -23.28 -4.25
CA GLN A 88 9.54 -23.65 -5.05
C GLN A 88 9.38 -22.77 -6.30
N ILE A 89 9.47 -21.44 -6.15
CA ILE A 89 9.36 -20.50 -7.29
C ILE A 89 10.51 -20.71 -8.28
N GLN A 90 11.74 -20.85 -7.77
CA GLN A 90 12.90 -21.10 -8.62
C GLN A 90 12.76 -22.40 -9.40
N ASP A 91 12.47 -23.52 -8.74
CA ASP A 91 12.39 -24.83 -9.38
C ASP A 91 11.26 -24.89 -10.41
N THR A 92 10.10 -24.30 -10.08
CA THR A 92 8.93 -24.26 -10.98
C THR A 92 9.20 -23.46 -12.25
N HIS A 93 9.85 -22.30 -12.12
CA HIS A 93 9.91 -21.31 -13.20
C HIS A 93 11.28 -21.19 -13.86
N ARG A 94 12.33 -21.85 -13.36
CA ARG A 94 13.67 -21.80 -13.95
C ARG A 94 13.73 -22.22 -15.42
N PRO A 95 13.01 -23.26 -15.89
CA PRO A 95 13.04 -23.63 -17.30
C PRO A 95 12.52 -22.53 -18.24
N SER A 96 11.51 -21.77 -17.80
CA SER A 96 10.86 -20.72 -18.60
C SER A 96 11.45 -19.33 -18.37
N HIS A 97 11.90 -19.00 -17.15
CA HIS A 97 12.32 -17.65 -16.73
C HIS A 97 13.79 -17.54 -16.31
N GLY A 98 14.53 -18.65 -16.25
CA GLY A 98 15.93 -18.68 -15.84
C GLY A 98 16.12 -18.58 -14.32
N ALA A 99 17.32 -18.20 -13.88
CA ALA A 99 17.71 -18.25 -12.46
C ALA A 99 16.98 -17.22 -11.56
N ARG A 100 16.36 -16.20 -12.16
CA ARG A 100 15.71 -15.07 -11.46
C ARG A 100 14.27 -14.90 -11.95
N PRO A 101 13.38 -15.85 -11.65
CA PRO A 101 12.04 -15.88 -12.22
C PRO A 101 11.08 -14.85 -11.64
N LEU A 102 11.33 -14.33 -10.43
CA LEU A 102 10.38 -13.46 -9.73
C LEU A 102 10.44 -12.03 -10.31
N SER A 103 9.30 -11.49 -10.71
CA SER A 103 9.21 -10.14 -11.29
C SER A 103 8.61 -9.13 -10.32
N ILE A 104 7.60 -9.55 -9.54
CA ILE A 104 6.82 -8.66 -8.68
C ILE A 104 6.75 -9.26 -7.28
N LEU A 105 7.06 -8.47 -6.25
CA LEU A 105 6.83 -8.80 -4.86
C LEU A 105 5.97 -7.71 -4.22
N VAL A 106 4.72 -8.02 -3.90
CA VAL A 106 3.86 -7.18 -3.07
C VAL A 106 3.88 -7.73 -1.65
N ASN A 107 4.59 -7.04 -0.78
CA ASN A 107 4.59 -7.28 0.65
C ASN A 107 3.45 -6.49 1.30
N ALA A 108 2.35 -7.17 1.59
CA ALA A 108 1.14 -6.64 2.19
C ALA A 108 0.87 -7.27 3.56
N PRO A 109 1.60 -6.88 4.63
CA PRO A 109 1.39 -7.42 5.97
C PRO A 109 -0.07 -7.29 6.43
N LEU A 110 -0.50 -8.13 7.37
CA LEU A 110 -1.80 -8.00 8.03
C LEU A 110 -1.88 -6.77 8.95
N GLN A 111 -3.09 -6.46 9.42
CA GLN A 111 -3.34 -5.38 10.38
C GLN A 111 -3.73 -5.90 11.77
N GLU A 112 -4.17 -7.15 11.87
CA GLU A 112 -4.59 -7.76 13.13
C GLU A 112 -3.41 -8.43 13.82
N PHE A 113 -3.07 -7.94 15.00
CA PHE A 113 -2.00 -8.47 15.86
C PHE A 113 -2.47 -8.44 17.31
N ALA A 114 -2.02 -9.41 18.12
CA ALA A 114 -2.31 -9.46 19.54
C ALA A 114 -1.66 -8.29 20.30
N ASP A 115 -0.44 -7.92 19.91
CA ASP A 115 0.35 -6.87 20.56
C ASP A 115 1.38 -6.24 19.60
N ALA A 116 2.13 -5.25 20.10
CA ALA A 116 3.20 -4.59 19.36
C ALA A 116 4.38 -5.53 19.05
N LYS A 117 4.63 -6.56 19.86
CA LYS A 117 5.70 -7.53 19.64
C LYS A 117 5.43 -8.32 18.37
N GLU A 118 4.24 -8.91 18.28
CA GLU A 118 3.79 -9.66 17.11
C GLU A 118 3.79 -8.76 15.87
N ALA A 119 3.27 -7.54 15.99
CA ALA A 119 3.23 -6.58 14.88
C ALA A 119 4.63 -6.21 14.37
N VAL A 120 5.59 -5.89 15.26
CA VAL A 120 6.98 -5.60 14.91
C VAL A 120 7.66 -6.81 14.28
N SER A 121 7.51 -7.98 14.88
CA SER A 121 8.16 -9.21 14.43
C SER A 121 7.72 -9.56 13.01
N ARG A 122 6.42 -9.55 12.74
CA ARG A 122 5.86 -9.94 11.44
C ARG A 122 6.01 -8.85 10.38
N THR A 123 5.61 -7.63 10.71
CA THR A 123 5.51 -6.54 9.72
C THR A 123 6.87 -5.95 9.37
N TYR A 124 7.77 -5.79 10.33
CA TYR A 124 9.06 -5.17 10.09
C TYR A 124 10.16 -6.21 9.89
N PHE A 125 10.50 -6.99 10.92
CA PHE A 125 11.61 -7.94 10.84
C PHE A 125 11.33 -9.09 9.86
N GLY A 126 10.09 -9.59 9.83
CA GLY A 126 9.66 -10.62 8.88
C GLY A 126 9.76 -10.13 7.44
N SER A 127 9.25 -8.93 7.15
CA SER A 127 9.39 -8.28 5.85
C SER A 127 10.85 -8.06 5.43
N LYS A 128 11.72 -7.64 6.36
CA LYS A 128 13.17 -7.51 6.08
C LYS A 128 13.76 -8.86 5.66
N ASN A 129 13.44 -9.92 6.39
CA ASN A 129 13.90 -11.27 6.07
C ASN A 129 13.36 -11.77 4.73
N LEU A 130 12.08 -11.52 4.45
CA LEU A 130 11.43 -11.82 3.17
C LEU A 130 12.18 -11.17 2.01
N LEU A 131 12.38 -9.85 2.09
CA LEU A 131 13.07 -9.07 1.07
C LEU A 131 14.51 -9.57 0.87
N ARG A 132 15.25 -9.80 1.95
CA ARG A 132 16.62 -10.31 1.90
C ARG A 132 16.73 -11.65 1.17
N LEU A 133 15.73 -12.52 1.31
CA LEU A 133 15.76 -13.87 0.76
C LEU A 133 15.14 -13.99 -0.64
N LEU A 134 14.18 -13.13 -1.01
CA LEU A 134 13.51 -13.16 -2.32
C LEU A 134 14.17 -12.25 -3.36
N LEU A 135 14.79 -11.12 -2.98
CA LEU A 135 15.49 -10.24 -3.92
C LEU A 135 16.53 -10.96 -4.81
N PRO A 136 17.31 -11.95 -4.34
CA PRO A 136 18.29 -12.64 -5.18
C PRO A 136 17.68 -13.42 -6.36
N ILE A 137 16.39 -13.77 -6.28
CA ILE A 137 15.67 -14.50 -7.33
C ILE A 137 14.81 -13.58 -8.21
N MET A 138 14.92 -12.27 -8.00
CA MET A 138 14.25 -11.26 -8.82
C MET A 138 15.16 -10.74 -9.92
N ASP A 139 14.60 -10.45 -11.09
CA ASP A 139 15.36 -9.88 -12.21
C ASP A 139 15.89 -8.47 -11.86
N GLN A 140 17.10 -8.13 -12.30
CA GLN A 140 17.77 -6.85 -12.03
C GLN A 140 17.79 -5.92 -13.24
N ALA A 141 17.03 -6.23 -14.30
CA ALA A 141 16.98 -5.43 -15.52
C ALA A 141 16.16 -4.12 -15.39
N GLY A 142 15.79 -3.70 -14.17
CA GLY A 142 15.05 -2.45 -13.94
C GLY A 142 13.52 -2.57 -13.98
N ASP A 143 12.97 -3.72 -14.38
CA ASP A 143 11.51 -3.93 -14.45
C ASP A 143 10.95 -4.71 -13.24
N SER A 144 11.79 -5.17 -12.33
CA SER A 144 11.32 -5.84 -11.10
C SER A 144 10.71 -4.84 -10.12
N ARG A 145 9.52 -5.19 -9.62
CA ARG A 145 8.73 -4.35 -8.71
C ARG A 145 8.72 -4.94 -7.31
N VAL A 146 9.11 -4.14 -6.32
CA VAL A 146 8.89 -4.44 -4.91
C VAL A 146 7.98 -3.37 -4.35
N VAL A 147 6.84 -3.81 -3.80
CA VAL A 147 5.82 -2.95 -3.20
C VAL A 147 5.70 -3.31 -1.73
N ASN A 148 6.10 -2.40 -0.85
CA ASN A 148 5.86 -2.54 0.58
C ASN A 148 4.61 -1.76 0.97
N VAL A 149 3.54 -2.46 1.35
CA VAL A 149 2.29 -1.83 1.77
C VAL A 149 2.44 -1.33 3.21
N SER A 150 2.54 -0.01 3.33
CA SER A 150 2.64 0.73 4.57
C SER A 150 1.25 1.04 5.14
N VAL A 151 1.20 2.01 6.06
CA VAL A 151 -0.01 2.60 6.64
C VAL A 151 -0.42 3.84 5.84
N GLY A 152 -1.73 4.12 5.87
CA GLY A 152 -2.39 5.37 5.46
C GLY A 152 -1.70 6.65 5.94
N GLY A 153 -2.12 7.82 5.45
CA GLY A 153 -1.94 9.10 6.17
C GLY A 153 -0.58 9.78 6.09
N GLY A 154 0.48 9.12 5.61
CA GLY A 154 1.80 9.73 5.40
C GLY A 154 2.93 9.06 6.18
N GLY A 155 4.10 9.70 6.22
CA GLY A 155 5.28 9.19 6.91
C GLY A 155 5.25 9.38 8.42
N ALA A 156 6.42 9.28 9.05
CA ALA A 156 6.55 9.20 10.51
C ALA A 156 5.92 10.37 11.27
N ARG A 157 6.06 11.62 10.77
CA ARG A 157 5.49 12.83 11.40
C ARG A 157 3.97 12.83 11.49
N HIS A 158 3.29 12.06 10.64
CA HIS A 158 1.83 11.90 10.72
C HIS A 158 1.42 11.02 11.92
N TRP A 159 2.18 9.97 12.19
CA TRP A 159 1.81 8.91 13.12
C TRP A 159 2.45 9.04 14.50
N ILE A 160 3.65 9.59 14.56
CA ILE A 160 4.41 9.77 15.80
C ILE A 160 4.11 11.15 16.36
N SER A 161 3.84 11.22 17.68
CA SER A 161 3.42 12.46 18.33
C SER A 161 4.57 13.38 18.67
N LYS A 162 5.71 12.80 19.07
CA LYS A 162 6.92 13.53 19.42
C LYS A 162 7.80 13.76 18.19
N GLU A 163 8.05 15.02 17.87
CA GLU A 163 8.82 15.40 16.66
C GLU A 163 10.22 14.82 16.67
N GLU A 164 10.95 14.85 17.80
CA GLU A 164 12.31 14.31 17.85
C GLU A 164 12.35 12.78 17.69
N LEU A 165 11.25 12.09 17.97
CA LEU A 165 11.12 10.66 17.68
C LEU A 165 10.75 10.43 16.22
N ALA A 166 9.88 11.26 15.64
CA ALA A 166 9.53 11.19 14.23
C ALA A 166 10.73 11.45 13.33
N ASP A 167 11.57 12.44 13.67
CA ASP A 167 12.76 12.84 12.91
C ASP A 167 13.83 11.74 12.83
N LYS A 168 13.79 10.76 13.73
CA LYS A 168 14.64 9.56 13.67
C LYS A 168 14.26 8.61 12.53
N PHE A 169 13.07 8.76 11.95
CA PHE A 169 12.63 8.07 10.74
C PHE A 169 12.84 8.90 9.48
N SER A 170 13.40 10.11 9.59
CA SER A 170 13.65 10.96 8.43
C SER A 170 14.77 10.41 7.56
N ARG A 171 14.67 10.60 6.23
CA ARG A 171 15.64 10.04 5.27
C ARG A 171 17.09 10.38 5.58
N ILE A 172 17.35 11.56 6.14
CA ILE A 172 18.70 12.02 6.51
C ILE A 172 19.31 11.15 7.63
N ASN A 173 18.47 10.58 8.50
CA ASN A 173 18.87 9.79 9.66
C ASN A 173 18.66 8.27 9.45
N LEU A 174 18.30 7.83 8.25
CA LEU A 174 17.95 6.43 8.00
C LEU A 174 19.17 5.54 7.82
N GLU A 175 19.57 4.90 8.92
CA GLU A 175 20.41 3.70 8.90
C GLU A 175 19.61 2.47 9.32
N GLU A 176 19.91 1.31 8.73
CA GLU A 176 19.19 0.07 9.01
C GLU A 176 19.24 -0.31 10.50
N LYS A 177 20.43 -0.23 11.11
CA LYS A 177 20.61 -0.53 12.55
C LYS A 177 19.85 0.44 13.44
N HIS A 178 19.76 1.70 13.05
CA HIS A 178 19.00 2.71 13.78
C HIS A 178 17.50 2.37 13.76
N LEU A 179 16.99 2.04 12.57
CA LEU A 179 15.60 1.66 12.38
C LEU A 179 15.24 0.36 13.14
N ASP A 180 16.13 -0.63 13.15
CA ASP A 180 15.98 -1.84 13.96
C ASP A 180 15.86 -1.53 15.47
N ASN A 181 16.66 -0.58 15.95
CA ASN A 181 16.63 -0.15 17.34
C ASN A 181 15.33 0.60 17.67
N LEU A 182 14.82 1.43 16.75
CA LEU A 182 13.53 2.09 16.91
C LEU A 182 12.38 1.08 17.02
N MET A 183 12.39 0.04 16.19
CA MET A 183 11.35 -1.01 16.23
C MET A 183 11.41 -1.82 17.53
N ARG A 184 12.61 -2.13 18.03
CA ARG A 184 12.79 -2.76 19.36
C ARG A 184 12.36 -1.83 20.49
N LYS A 185 12.65 -0.53 20.39
CA LYS A 185 12.21 0.48 21.37
C LYS A 185 10.68 0.57 21.41
N TYR A 186 10.01 0.65 20.25
CA TYR A 186 8.55 0.67 20.18
C TYR A 186 7.93 -0.56 20.85
N TRP A 187 8.45 -1.76 20.57
CA TRP A 187 8.03 -2.96 21.27
C TRP A 187 8.23 -2.83 22.79
N GLY A 188 9.43 -2.46 23.25
CA GLY A 188 9.72 -2.30 24.68
C GLY A 188 8.80 -1.30 25.38
N ASP A 189 8.61 -0.13 24.79
CA ASP A 189 7.74 0.93 25.34
C ASP A 189 6.27 0.51 25.34
N SER A 190 5.83 -0.25 24.33
CA SER A 190 4.50 -0.83 24.30
C SER A 190 4.29 -1.82 25.45
N ALA A 191 5.25 -2.72 25.68
CA ALA A 191 5.18 -3.70 26.77
C ALA A 191 5.19 -3.02 28.14
N ALA A 192 5.83 -1.86 28.26
CA ALA A 192 5.85 -1.04 29.47
C ALA A 192 4.63 -0.10 29.62
N GLY A 193 3.71 -0.06 28.66
CA GLY A 193 2.56 0.86 28.69
C GLY A 193 2.90 2.32 28.46
N LYS A 194 4.07 2.62 27.87
CA LYS A 194 4.64 3.97 27.76
C LYS A 194 4.47 4.65 26.41
N LEU A 195 3.59 4.13 25.54
CA LEU A 195 3.48 4.64 24.17
C LEU A 195 3.11 6.12 24.08
N LEU A 196 2.27 6.62 24.98
CA LEU A 196 1.91 8.04 25.04
C LEU A 196 3.07 8.89 25.59
N GLU A 197 3.68 8.46 26.70
CA GLU A 197 4.81 9.13 27.36
C GLU A 197 6.02 9.28 26.42
N GLU A 198 6.36 8.20 25.71
CA GLU A 198 7.50 8.13 24.79
C GLU A 198 7.20 8.77 23.42
N GLY A 199 5.94 9.17 23.19
CA GLY A 199 5.54 9.93 22.01
C GLY A 199 5.26 9.10 20.75
N TRP A 200 4.97 7.80 20.90
CA TRP A 200 4.62 6.92 19.79
C TRP A 200 3.19 7.11 19.28
N MET A 201 2.30 7.67 20.10
CA MET A 201 0.88 7.89 19.79
C MET A 201 0.40 9.26 20.28
N ARG A 202 -0.70 9.74 19.69
CA ARG A 202 -1.45 10.92 20.14
C ARG A 202 -2.76 10.47 20.77
N LEU A 203 -3.23 11.19 21.78
CA LEU A 203 -4.64 11.12 22.16
C LEU A 203 -5.46 11.78 21.05
N ARG A 204 -6.27 11.00 20.32
CA ARG A 204 -7.19 11.57 19.34
C ARG A 204 -8.43 12.11 20.05
N THR A 205 -8.88 13.29 19.64
CA THR A 205 -10.04 14.00 20.21
C THR A 205 -11.36 13.20 20.17
N ARG A 206 -11.44 12.19 19.29
CA ARG A 206 -12.61 11.32 19.16
C ARG A 206 -12.75 10.34 20.34
N SER A 207 -11.69 10.14 21.12
CA SER A 207 -11.71 9.37 22.37
C SER A 207 -10.61 9.89 23.31
N PRO A 208 -10.84 11.01 24.04
CA PRO A 208 -9.79 11.63 24.86
C PRO A 208 -9.23 10.72 25.97
N ASN A 209 -9.94 9.62 26.29
CA ASN A 209 -9.54 8.66 27.32
C ASN A 209 -9.01 7.33 26.75
N THR A 210 -8.92 7.20 25.43
CA THR A 210 -8.48 5.97 24.76
C THR A 210 -7.53 6.33 23.63
N PRO A 211 -6.21 6.11 23.81
CA PRO A 211 -5.26 6.30 22.72
C PRO A 211 -5.60 5.40 21.53
N ASP A 212 -5.40 5.90 20.30
CA ASP A 212 -5.42 5.06 19.10
C ASP A 212 -4.19 4.14 19.14
N ASN A 213 -4.31 2.98 19.77
CA ASN A 213 -3.21 2.04 20.03
C ASN A 213 -3.18 0.90 19.02
N THR A 214 -3.20 1.19 17.72
CA THR A 214 -3.18 0.11 16.73
C THR A 214 -1.75 -0.40 16.53
N PRO A 215 -1.43 -1.65 16.94
CA PRO A 215 -0.05 -2.14 17.02
C PRO A 215 0.65 -2.24 15.65
N TYR A 216 -0.12 -2.25 14.56
CA TYR A 216 0.44 -2.34 13.21
C TYR A 216 1.04 -1.03 12.68
N ILE A 217 0.68 0.13 13.22
CA ILE A 217 0.99 1.44 12.60
C ILE A 217 2.50 1.66 12.56
N ILE A 218 3.17 1.67 13.71
CA ILE A 218 4.60 1.97 13.80
C ILE A 218 5.47 0.94 13.05
N PRO A 219 5.21 -0.38 13.12
CA PRO A 219 5.91 -1.35 12.28
C PRO A 219 5.79 -1.11 10.78
N ARG A 220 4.64 -0.62 10.29
CA ARG A 220 4.46 -0.26 8.88
C ARG A 220 5.18 1.03 8.49
N VAL A 221 5.20 2.03 9.38
CA VAL A 221 6.07 3.22 9.21
C VAL A 221 7.53 2.79 9.10
N GLY A 222 7.96 1.85 9.95
CA GLY A 222 9.29 1.24 9.87
C GLY A 222 9.53 0.53 8.53
N LEU A 223 8.56 -0.24 8.02
CA LEU A 223 8.67 -0.91 6.73
C LEU A 223 8.78 0.08 5.56
N ALA A 224 8.03 1.19 5.58
CA ALA A 224 8.18 2.24 4.59
C ALA A 224 9.55 2.92 4.68
N ALA A 225 10.04 3.22 5.87
CA ALA A 225 11.39 3.77 6.04
C ALA A 225 12.48 2.81 5.52
N TYR A 226 12.36 1.50 5.80
CA TYR A 226 13.27 0.48 5.29
C TYR A 226 13.25 0.39 3.76
N THR A 227 12.13 0.73 3.12
CA THR A 227 12.01 0.77 1.66
C THR A 227 12.99 1.76 1.03
N PHE A 228 13.19 2.93 1.65
CA PHE A 228 14.12 3.94 1.15
C PHE A 228 15.57 3.45 1.23
N ILE A 229 15.95 2.90 2.39
CA ILE A 229 17.28 2.29 2.61
C ILE A 229 17.54 1.22 1.54
N LEU A 230 16.57 0.34 1.32
CA LEU A 230 16.73 -0.78 0.40
C LEU A 230 16.80 -0.32 -1.06
N ALA A 231 16.02 0.69 -1.45
CA ALA A 231 16.06 1.26 -2.80
C ALA A 231 17.44 1.88 -3.11
N GLU A 232 18.04 2.59 -2.16
CA GLU A 232 19.40 3.16 -2.29
C GLU A 232 20.45 2.06 -2.44
N GLN A 233 20.35 0.99 -1.64
CA GLN A 233 21.25 -0.17 -1.73
C GLN A 233 21.07 -1.00 -3.01
N LYS A 234 19.92 -0.88 -3.68
CA LYS A 234 19.48 -1.74 -4.79
C LYS A 234 18.93 -0.90 -5.95
N PRO A 235 19.73 0.01 -6.56
CA PRO A 235 19.25 0.99 -7.55
C PRO A 235 18.74 0.38 -8.87
N LYS A 236 18.96 -0.92 -9.09
CA LYS A 236 18.46 -1.68 -10.25
C LYS A 236 17.03 -2.22 -10.07
N PHE A 237 16.43 -2.01 -8.90
CA PHE A 237 15.08 -2.44 -8.58
C PHE A 237 14.20 -1.21 -8.35
N LEU A 238 12.92 -1.33 -8.73
CA LEU A 238 11.91 -0.36 -8.37
C LEU A 238 11.25 -0.81 -7.08
N ILE A 239 11.71 -0.23 -5.96
CA ILE A 239 11.30 -0.59 -4.61
C ILE A 239 10.61 0.63 -4.00
N ASN A 240 9.29 0.55 -3.80
CA ASN A 240 8.48 1.67 -3.35
C ASN A 240 7.51 1.25 -2.23
N ALA A 241 7.15 2.23 -1.40
CA ALA A 241 6.20 2.06 -0.33
C ALA A 241 4.83 2.58 -0.76
N SER A 242 3.76 1.81 -0.52
CA SER A 242 2.39 2.27 -0.68
C SER A 242 1.84 2.74 0.66
N GLY A 243 1.47 4.01 0.77
CA GLY A 243 0.78 4.58 1.91
C GLY A 243 -0.74 4.37 1.87
N GLY A 244 -1.24 3.43 1.07
CA GLY A 244 -2.67 3.17 0.92
C GLY A 244 -3.39 4.14 -0.01
N ASP A 245 -4.70 3.96 -0.10
CA ASP A 245 -5.62 4.81 -0.85
C ASP A 245 -6.43 5.69 0.13
N ASP A 246 -6.91 6.84 -0.32
CA ASP A 246 -7.76 7.73 0.50
C ASP A 246 -9.03 6.99 0.99
N TRP A 247 -9.55 7.41 2.14
CA TRP A 247 -10.89 7.06 2.63
C TRP A 247 -11.99 7.42 1.62
N ASN A 248 -11.76 8.37 0.74
CA ASN A 248 -12.66 8.67 -0.38
C ASN A 248 -12.82 7.49 -1.36
N TYR A 249 -11.89 6.54 -1.37
CA TYR A 249 -12.00 5.29 -2.11
C TYR A 249 -12.58 4.15 -1.27
N ALA A 250 -13.05 4.37 -0.03
CA ALA A 250 -13.56 3.31 0.85
C ALA A 250 -14.70 2.50 0.21
N ASP A 251 -15.49 3.13 -0.67
CA ASP A 251 -16.61 2.51 -1.38
C ASP A 251 -16.20 1.80 -2.69
N TYR A 252 -14.95 1.93 -3.14
CA TYR A 252 -14.45 1.13 -4.26
C TYR A 252 -14.23 -0.32 -3.80
N ALA A 253 -14.65 -1.28 -4.62
CA ALA A 253 -14.59 -2.72 -4.32
C ALA A 253 -13.22 -3.22 -3.83
N TYR A 254 -12.13 -2.53 -4.23
CA TYR A 254 -10.75 -2.88 -3.87
C TYR A 254 -9.98 -1.73 -3.22
N SER A 255 -10.66 -0.84 -2.50
CA SER A 255 -10.05 0.21 -1.68
C SER A 255 -8.84 -0.28 -0.88
N GLY A 256 -7.70 0.41 -0.97
CA GLY A 256 -6.43 0.01 -0.34
C GLY A 256 -5.58 -0.92 -1.23
N GLY A 257 -6.10 -1.38 -2.36
CA GLY A 257 -5.41 -2.17 -3.37
C GLY A 257 -4.97 -1.38 -4.61
N ILE A 258 -5.42 -0.14 -4.79
CA ILE A 258 -5.23 0.63 -6.04
C ILE A 258 -3.77 1.09 -6.17
N THR A 259 -3.28 1.89 -5.21
CA THR A 259 -1.88 2.35 -5.19
C THR A 259 -0.87 1.20 -5.25
N PRO A 260 -0.96 0.14 -4.42
CA PRO A 260 -0.03 -0.97 -4.53
C PRO A 260 -0.12 -1.73 -5.87
N THR A 261 -1.30 -1.81 -6.50
CA THR A 261 -1.45 -2.38 -7.85
C THR A 261 -0.77 -1.50 -8.90
N PHE A 262 -0.93 -0.18 -8.81
CA PHE A 262 -0.20 0.75 -9.69
C PHE A 262 1.32 0.59 -9.52
N LEU A 263 1.82 0.42 -8.29
CA LEU A 263 3.24 0.15 -8.07
C LEU A 263 3.71 -1.20 -8.63
N ALA A 264 2.82 -2.20 -8.65
CA ALA A 264 3.12 -3.54 -9.16
C ALA A 264 3.08 -3.62 -10.70
N LEU A 265 2.17 -2.89 -11.36
CA LEU A 265 1.86 -3.07 -12.79
C LEU A 265 2.04 -1.81 -13.64
N GLY A 266 2.00 -0.63 -13.02
CA GLY A 266 2.07 0.66 -13.69
C GLY A 266 3.46 1.02 -14.20
N ASP A 267 3.48 2.06 -15.03
CA ASP A 267 4.72 2.74 -15.38
C ASP A 267 5.11 3.67 -14.24
N LEU A 268 6.29 3.41 -13.67
CA LEU A 268 6.84 4.22 -12.58
C LEU A 268 7.88 5.21 -13.08
N GLU A 269 8.16 5.26 -14.39
CA GLU A 269 9.16 6.15 -14.99
C GLU A 269 10.54 6.01 -14.32
N GLY A 270 10.88 4.80 -13.87
CA GLY A 270 12.12 4.50 -13.15
C GLY A 270 12.16 4.97 -11.68
N VAL A 271 11.06 5.50 -11.15
CA VAL A 271 10.99 5.98 -9.77
C VAL A 271 11.10 4.81 -8.78
N THR A 272 12.04 4.94 -7.85
CA THR A 272 12.33 4.00 -6.77
C THR A 272 12.60 4.77 -5.48
N GLY A 273 12.40 4.15 -4.33
CA GLY A 273 12.65 4.76 -3.03
C GLY A 273 11.67 5.89 -2.68
N GLN A 274 10.41 5.79 -3.09
CA GLN A 274 9.37 6.77 -2.77
C GLN A 274 8.19 6.18 -2.01
N LEU A 275 7.54 7.04 -1.23
CA LEU A 275 6.21 6.77 -0.67
C LEU A 275 5.18 7.20 -1.72
N TRP A 276 4.16 6.39 -1.93
CA TRP A 276 3.08 6.69 -2.87
C TRP A 276 1.74 6.68 -2.15
N ILE A 277 0.92 7.68 -2.43
CA ILE A 277 -0.45 7.80 -1.95
C ILE A 277 -1.31 8.17 -3.16
N GLU A 278 -2.41 7.45 -3.36
CA GLU A 278 -3.32 7.66 -4.50
C GLU A 278 -2.61 7.61 -5.87
N GLY A 279 -1.68 6.68 -6.03
CA GLY A 279 -0.91 6.54 -7.27
C GLY A 279 0.03 7.72 -7.58
N LYS A 280 0.32 8.60 -6.60
CA LYS A 280 1.28 9.70 -6.74
C LYS A 280 2.43 9.55 -5.75
N ALA A 281 3.65 9.81 -6.21
CA ALA A 281 4.80 9.90 -5.32
C ALA A 281 4.64 11.14 -4.42
N VAL A 282 4.80 10.94 -3.11
CA VAL A 282 4.68 11.98 -2.10
C VAL A 282 5.96 12.11 -1.29
N ASP A 283 6.19 13.31 -0.78
CA ASP A 283 7.23 13.58 0.18
C ASP A 283 6.96 12.82 1.49
N TRP A 284 7.99 12.16 2.02
CA TRP A 284 7.87 11.31 3.20
C TRP A 284 7.46 12.10 4.46
N GLU A 285 7.97 13.32 4.61
CA GLU A 285 7.75 14.12 5.82
C GLU A 285 6.43 14.87 5.80
N THR A 286 6.05 15.38 4.63
CA THR A 286 4.89 16.28 4.48
C THR A 286 3.66 15.59 3.87
N ALA A 287 3.82 14.37 3.33
CA ALA A 287 2.81 13.66 2.55
C ALA A 287 2.27 14.44 1.34
N ARG A 288 2.94 15.53 0.94
CA ARG A 288 2.56 16.33 -0.23
C ARG A 288 3.07 15.69 -1.50
N PRO A 289 2.33 15.77 -2.62
CA PRO A 289 2.82 15.31 -3.92
C PRO A 289 4.18 15.90 -4.25
N LEU A 290 5.11 15.06 -4.69
CA LEU A 290 6.39 15.52 -5.22
C LEU A 290 6.13 16.26 -6.54
N VAL A 291 6.69 17.46 -6.68
CA VAL A 291 6.60 18.21 -7.94
C VAL A 291 7.43 17.49 -8.99
N THR A 292 6.78 16.79 -9.91
CA THR A 292 7.43 16.28 -11.12
C THR A 292 7.80 17.48 -11.99
N LYS A 293 9.08 17.87 -12.01
CA LYS A 293 9.55 18.78 -13.06
C LYS A 293 9.34 18.07 -14.39
N PRO A 294 8.64 18.65 -15.37
CA PRO A 294 8.62 18.06 -16.70
C PRO A 294 10.05 17.99 -17.21
N SER A 295 10.48 16.80 -17.62
CA SER A 295 11.76 16.61 -18.30
C SER A 295 11.77 17.54 -19.52
N HIS A 296 12.63 18.57 -19.49
CA HIS A 296 12.90 19.35 -20.69
C HIS A 296 13.41 18.40 -21.79
N PRO A 297 12.87 18.47 -23.02
CA PRO A 297 13.47 17.75 -24.12
C PRO A 297 14.88 18.30 -24.32
N THR A 298 15.87 17.41 -24.30
CA THR A 298 17.26 17.72 -24.65
C THR A 298 17.29 18.41 -26.00
N GLU A 299 17.79 19.63 -26.04
CA GLU A 299 17.98 20.44 -27.24
C GLU A 299 18.96 19.70 -28.17
N GLY A 300 18.43 18.95 -29.13
CA GLY A 300 19.23 18.05 -29.96
C GLY A 300 18.50 17.53 -31.18
N SER A 301 17.65 18.33 -31.83
CA SER A 301 17.21 18.02 -33.19
C SER A 301 16.78 19.27 -33.95
N LYS A 302 17.77 20.05 -34.41
CA LYS A 302 17.55 21.06 -35.45
C LYS A 302 17.33 20.34 -36.79
N ARG A 303 16.06 20.09 -37.15
CA ARG A 303 15.69 19.83 -38.55
C ARG A 303 15.54 21.17 -39.29
N ARG A 304 16.40 21.37 -40.31
CA ARG A 304 16.28 22.40 -41.35
C ARG A 304 14.86 22.38 -41.95
N LYS A 305 14.17 23.51 -41.94
CA LYS A 305 13.07 23.79 -42.87
C LYS A 305 13.47 24.98 -43.76
N THR A 306 13.52 24.71 -45.05
CA THR A 306 13.73 25.65 -46.16
C THR A 306 12.41 26.31 -46.56
N GLY A 307 12.47 27.62 -46.86
CA GLY A 307 11.58 28.28 -47.84
C GLY A 307 10.32 28.99 -47.31
N GLY A 308 10.36 30.33 -47.25
CA GLY A 308 9.18 31.19 -47.49
C GLY A 308 8.92 31.37 -49.00
N PRO A 309 8.06 32.31 -49.50
CA PRO A 309 7.56 33.57 -48.90
C PRO A 309 5.99 33.67 -48.99
N ARG A 310 5.21 34.73 -48.70
CA ARG A 310 5.37 36.19 -48.56
C ARG A 310 4.10 36.79 -47.88
N LYS A 311 4.32 37.89 -47.14
CA LYS A 311 3.47 39.00 -46.62
C LYS A 311 1.99 39.17 -47.04
N THR A 312 1.17 39.60 -46.06
CA THR A 312 0.34 40.84 -45.94
C THR A 312 -0.52 40.71 -44.67
N SER A 313 -1.00 41.70 -43.90
CA SER A 313 -0.81 43.16 -43.78
C SER A 313 -1.28 43.58 -42.37
N ARG A 314 -0.89 44.79 -42.00
CA ARG A 314 -1.12 45.54 -40.76
C ARG A 314 -2.61 45.96 -40.60
N TYR A 315 -3.17 45.95 -39.38
CA TYR A 315 -4.15 46.94 -38.92
C TYR A 315 -4.10 47.07 -37.39
N THR A 316 -4.17 48.30 -36.91
CA THR A 316 -4.07 48.75 -35.52
C THR A 316 -5.34 49.52 -35.12
N LYS A 317 -5.55 49.66 -33.79
CA LYS A 317 -6.46 50.57 -33.05
C LYS A 317 -7.94 50.13 -33.04
N THR A 318 -8.76 50.29 -31.99
CA THR A 318 -8.71 51.01 -30.69
C THR A 318 -10.02 50.67 -29.94
N GLY A 319 -10.03 50.79 -28.60
CA GLY A 319 -11.21 51.28 -27.87
C GLY A 319 -11.90 50.32 -26.90
N SER A 320 -11.64 50.51 -25.59
CA SER A 320 -12.67 50.39 -24.55
C SER A 320 -13.37 51.75 -24.41
N PRO A 321 -14.62 51.87 -23.91
CA PRO A 321 -14.82 51.88 -22.45
C PRO A 321 -16.20 51.41 -21.89
N THR A 322 -16.19 51.12 -20.59
CA THR A 322 -17.19 51.36 -19.51
C THR A 322 -18.58 50.67 -19.44
N LYS A 323 -18.73 49.89 -18.35
CA LYS A 323 -19.65 49.96 -17.18
C LYS A 323 -21.19 49.93 -17.31
N SER A 324 -21.75 49.24 -16.31
CA SER A 324 -23.13 49.26 -15.76
C SER A 324 -24.09 48.28 -16.45
N SER A 325 -24.95 47.48 -15.81
CA SER A 325 -25.61 47.60 -14.50
C SER A 325 -26.14 46.23 -14.01
N LYS A 326 -26.34 46.14 -12.70
CA LYS A 326 -27.03 45.09 -11.93
C LYS A 326 -28.55 45.21 -12.11
N PRO A 327 -29.33 44.12 -11.92
CA PRO A 327 -30.52 44.23 -11.05
C PRO A 327 -30.62 43.14 -9.97
N THR A 328 -31.60 43.37 -9.10
CA THR A 328 -31.75 42.96 -7.70
C THR A 328 -32.62 41.72 -7.50
N GLU A 329 -32.55 41.19 -6.27
CA GLU A 329 -33.23 40.06 -5.62
C GLU A 329 -34.67 39.72 -6.05
N SER A 330 -35.00 38.42 -5.99
CA SER A 330 -36.21 37.95 -5.28
C SER A 330 -36.18 36.45 -4.93
N SER A 331 -36.68 36.19 -3.72
CA SER A 331 -37.37 35.00 -3.18
C SER A 331 -36.67 33.64 -3.00
N LYS A 332 -36.53 33.32 -1.71
CA LYS A 332 -36.29 32.01 -1.06
C LYS A 332 -37.54 31.11 -1.14
N PRO A 333 -37.38 29.77 -1.10
CA PRO A 333 -38.37 28.92 -0.42
C PRO A 333 -37.78 28.09 0.74
N THR A 334 -38.51 28.22 1.84
CA THR A 334 -38.88 27.32 2.95
C THR A 334 -38.20 25.96 3.17
N LYS A 335 -37.92 25.71 4.46
CA LYS A 335 -37.49 24.46 5.12
C LYS A 335 -38.40 23.27 4.79
N SER A 336 -37.80 22.12 4.52
CA SER A 336 -38.43 20.79 4.65
C SER A 336 -37.81 20.02 5.81
N SER A 337 -38.68 19.34 6.54
CA SER A 337 -38.51 18.66 7.82
C SER A 337 -37.76 17.33 7.70
N LYS A 338 -37.08 16.98 8.80
CA LYS A 338 -36.28 15.77 9.02
C LYS A 338 -37.20 14.61 9.47
N PRO A 339 -37.03 13.36 8.98
CA PRO A 339 -37.80 12.21 9.48
C PRO A 339 -37.33 11.73 10.86
N THR A 340 -38.32 11.37 11.68
CA THR A 340 -38.22 10.85 13.05
C THR A 340 -37.69 9.40 13.08
N LYS A 341 -36.84 9.07 14.07
CA LYS A 341 -36.37 7.70 14.37
C LYS A 341 -37.50 6.85 14.98
N PRO A 342 -37.62 5.55 14.65
CA PRO A 342 -38.48 4.64 15.40
C PRO A 342 -37.82 4.18 16.71
N SER A 343 -38.67 4.10 17.74
CA SER A 343 -38.44 3.70 19.12
C SER A 343 -38.10 2.21 19.29
N LYS A 344 -37.26 1.92 20.28
CA LYS A 344 -36.84 0.60 20.76
C LYS A 344 -37.88 0.03 21.72
N PRO A 345 -38.28 -1.25 21.65
CA PRO A 345 -39.09 -1.87 22.69
C PRO A 345 -38.21 -2.31 23.87
N THR A 346 -38.60 -1.89 25.07
CA THR A 346 -38.25 -2.47 26.36
C THR A 346 -39.02 -3.77 26.60
N GLY A 347 -38.35 -4.80 27.10
CA GLY A 347 -38.99 -6.06 27.49
C GLY A 347 -37.98 -7.06 28.05
N SER A 348 -37.93 -7.12 29.37
CA SER A 348 -37.14 -7.99 30.25
C SER A 348 -37.41 -9.50 30.10
N SER A 349 -36.39 -10.34 30.25
CA SER A 349 -36.35 -11.31 31.37
C SER A 349 -34.94 -11.90 31.56
N SER A 350 -34.51 -11.83 32.81
CA SER A 350 -33.51 -12.65 33.49
C SER A 350 -33.59 -14.16 33.18
N ILE A 351 -32.46 -14.87 33.22
CA ILE A 351 -32.21 -15.98 34.15
C ILE A 351 -30.70 -16.30 34.17
N VAL A 352 -30.24 -16.43 35.41
CA VAL A 352 -28.91 -16.77 35.90
C VAL A 352 -28.60 -18.25 35.61
N LYS A 353 -27.37 -18.55 35.21
CA LYS A 353 -26.79 -19.91 35.28
C LYS A 353 -25.89 -19.97 36.50
N GLU A 354 -26.09 -20.96 37.34
CA GLU A 354 -25.10 -21.49 38.29
C GLU A 354 -25.38 -23.00 38.55
N PRO A 355 -24.49 -23.78 39.20
CA PRO A 355 -23.87 -24.96 38.60
C PRO A 355 -24.16 -26.28 39.35
N SER A 356 -23.46 -27.36 38.95
CA SER A 356 -23.20 -28.65 39.64
C SER A 356 -24.39 -29.53 40.05
N ASP A 357 -24.45 -30.79 39.60
CA ASP A 357 -23.84 -31.92 40.33
C ASP A 357 -24.08 -33.28 39.68
N GLU A 358 -23.23 -34.22 40.09
CA GLU A 358 -23.18 -35.65 39.82
C GLU A 358 -24.51 -36.41 40.07
N THR A 359 -24.79 -37.44 39.27
CA THR A 359 -25.05 -38.84 39.72
C THR A 359 -25.58 -39.71 38.57
N LYS A 360 -24.76 -40.63 38.08
CA LYS A 360 -24.93 -42.10 37.98
C LYS A 360 -24.14 -42.71 36.83
#